data_AF-A0A1Q6PV62-F1
#
_entry.id   AF-A0A1Q6PV62-F1
#
_cell.length_a   1.000
_cell.length_b   1.000
_cell.length_c   1.000
_cell.angle_alpha   90.00
_cell.angle_beta   90.00
_cell.angle_gamma   90.00
#
_symmetry.space_group_name_H-M   'P 1'
#
loop_
_entity.id
_entity.type
_entity.pdbx_description
1 polymer ?
#
loop_
_entity_poly.entity_id
_entity_poly.type
_entity_poly.pdbx_seq_one_letter_code
_entity_poly.pdbx_strand_id
1 'polypeptide(L)'
;MKKQLLAALLLLALLLPFASAEEKTEAEQTLPMLELHQVNLGCADGYLIRFGNTTVLIDGGEAWPNKPERLFPQYLEAVGVTHVDVYIVTHWHLDHCMNVNYILERWGGWIDHSIWRVSGGESGLRTLGERRNLPADEGRR
;
A
#
# COMPACT_ATOMS: atom_id res chain seq x y z
N MET A 1 19.23 -69.94 -8.83
CA MET A 1 18.21 -68.99 -9.32
C MET A 1 17.32 -68.42 -8.21
N LYS A 2 16.68 -69.25 -7.37
CA LYS A 2 15.77 -68.77 -6.29
C LYS A 2 16.40 -67.79 -5.27
N LYS A 3 17.66 -68.01 -4.85
CA LYS A 3 18.37 -67.13 -3.90
C LYS A 3 18.73 -65.75 -4.49
N GLN A 4 18.99 -65.71 -5.81
CA GLN A 4 19.30 -64.48 -6.55
C GLN A 4 18.02 -63.64 -6.74
N LEU A 5 16.89 -64.29 -7.01
CA LEU A 5 15.57 -63.67 -7.04
C LEU A 5 15.16 -63.08 -5.69
N LEU A 6 15.40 -63.81 -4.59
CA LEU A 6 15.14 -63.31 -3.24
C LEU A 6 15.98 -62.07 -2.91
N ALA A 7 17.27 -62.09 -3.26
CA ALA A 7 18.17 -60.96 -3.04
C ALA A 7 17.74 -59.72 -3.84
N ALA A 8 17.33 -59.90 -5.10
CA ALA A 8 16.83 -58.80 -5.93
C ALA A 8 15.51 -58.21 -5.37
N LEU A 9 14.61 -59.06 -4.85
CA LEU A 9 13.36 -58.62 -4.25
C LEU A 9 13.59 -57.83 -2.95
N LEU A 10 14.55 -58.28 -2.13
CA LEU A 10 14.92 -57.60 -0.88
C LEU A 10 15.57 -56.24 -1.16
N LEU A 11 16.42 -56.17 -2.19
CA LEU A 11 17.07 -54.94 -2.61
C LEU A 11 16.04 -53.94 -3.17
N LEU A 12 15.08 -54.41 -3.96
CA LEU A 12 14.01 -53.58 -4.49
C LEU A 12 13.11 -53.04 -3.36
N ALA A 13 12.75 -53.89 -2.39
CA ALA A 13 11.97 -53.47 -1.22
C ALA A 13 12.69 -52.42 -0.36
N LEU A 14 14.03 -52.49 -0.28
CA LEU A 14 14.85 -51.51 0.44
C LEU A 14 14.90 -50.14 -0.26
N LEU A 15 14.73 -50.10 -1.58
CA LEU A 15 14.85 -48.88 -2.37
C LEU A 15 13.53 -48.12 -2.52
N LEU A 16 12.38 -48.79 -2.36
CA LEU A 16 11.04 -48.17 -2.43
C LEU A 16 10.78 -46.98 -1.47
N PRO A 17 11.22 -47.00 -0.20
CA PRO A 17 10.95 -45.88 0.72
C PRO A 17 11.79 -44.62 0.44
N PHE A 18 12.84 -44.70 -0.39
CA PHE A 18 13.66 -43.53 -0.76
C PHE A 18 13.13 -42.78 -2.00
N ALA A 19 12.12 -43.31 -2.68
CA ALA A 19 11.56 -42.69 -3.88
C ALA A 19 10.56 -41.56 -3.60
N SER A 20 10.24 -41.29 -2.32
CA SER A 20 9.18 -40.34 -1.93
C SER A 20 9.62 -39.37 -0.82
N ALA A 21 10.85 -38.87 -0.89
CA ALA A 21 11.20 -37.63 -0.22
C ALA A 21 10.89 -36.47 -1.18
N GLU A 22 9.61 -36.14 -1.37
CA GLU A 22 9.29 -34.77 -1.74
C GLU A 22 9.65 -33.92 -0.54
N GLU A 23 10.76 -33.21 -0.65
CA GLU A 23 11.06 -32.09 0.23
C GLU A 23 9.87 -31.14 0.09
N LYS A 24 8.97 -31.13 1.09
CA LYS A 24 8.07 -30.02 1.28
C LYS A 24 8.95 -28.83 1.59
N THR A 25 9.40 -28.16 0.53
CA THR A 25 9.92 -26.81 0.60
C THR A 25 8.85 -26.03 1.37
N GLU A 26 9.15 -25.67 2.62
CA GLU A 26 8.42 -24.60 3.28
C GLU A 26 8.40 -23.47 2.26
N ALA A 27 7.20 -23.12 1.79
CA ALA A 27 7.04 -22.01 0.88
C ALA A 27 7.69 -20.82 1.57
N GLU A 28 8.87 -20.43 1.09
CA GLU A 28 9.56 -19.23 1.50
C GLU A 28 8.49 -18.13 1.42
N GLN A 29 8.05 -17.66 2.58
CA GLN A 29 7.05 -16.61 2.65
C GLN A 29 7.72 -15.38 2.07
N THR A 30 7.59 -15.23 0.75
CA THR A 30 8.08 -14.08 0.02
C THR A 30 7.32 -12.89 0.59
N LEU A 31 7.99 -12.15 1.48
CA LEU A 31 7.44 -10.90 1.97
C LEU A 31 7.13 -10.04 0.75
N PRO A 32 5.97 -9.38 0.71
CA PRO A 32 5.66 -8.50 -0.40
C PRO A 32 6.78 -7.47 -0.52
N MET A 33 7.27 -7.29 -1.75
CA MET A 33 8.29 -6.28 -2.05
C MET A 33 7.77 -4.92 -1.62
N LEU A 34 8.58 -4.20 -0.84
CA LEU A 34 8.32 -2.83 -0.43
C LEU A 34 8.90 -1.89 -1.49
N GLU A 35 8.03 -1.08 -2.10
CA GLU A 35 8.40 0.00 -3.01
C GLU A 35 8.23 1.34 -2.29
N LEU A 36 9.24 2.21 -2.40
CA LEU A 36 9.19 3.59 -1.92
C LEU A 36 9.53 4.52 -3.08
N HIS A 37 8.61 5.43 -3.37
CA HIS A 37 8.73 6.43 -4.41
C HIS A 37 8.74 7.81 -3.76
N GLN A 38 9.88 8.49 -3.79
CA GLN A 38 9.92 9.93 -3.54
C GLN A 38 9.55 10.65 -4.83
N VAL A 39 8.40 11.33 -4.83
CA VAL A 39 7.89 12.00 -6.01
C VAL A 39 8.51 13.38 -6.12
N ASN A 40 9.07 13.71 -7.27
CA ASN A 40 9.64 15.03 -7.49
C ASN A 40 8.53 16.06 -7.71
N LEU A 41 8.19 16.79 -6.65
CA LEU A 41 7.17 17.85 -6.64
C LEU A 41 7.81 19.26 -6.47
N GLY A 42 9.11 19.38 -6.73
CA GLY A 42 9.87 20.61 -6.47
C GLY A 42 10.26 20.73 -5.00
N CYS A 43 9.86 21.84 -4.35
CA CYS A 43 10.12 22.06 -2.92
C CYS A 43 9.05 21.43 -2.01
N ALA A 44 8.01 20.84 -2.60
CA ALA A 44 6.92 20.19 -1.91
C ALA A 44 7.23 18.71 -1.62
N ASP A 45 6.53 18.14 -0.65
CA ASP A 45 6.71 16.75 -0.26
C ASP A 45 5.60 15.83 -0.78
N GLY A 46 5.98 14.62 -1.16
CA GLY A 46 5.07 13.59 -1.62
C GLY A 46 5.76 12.24 -1.78
N TYR A 47 5.24 11.24 -1.06
CA TYR A 47 5.78 9.89 -1.06
C TYR A 47 4.67 8.88 -1.34
N LEU A 48 4.99 7.90 -2.18
CA LEU A 48 4.16 6.73 -2.43
C LEU A 48 4.89 5.49 -1.92
N ILE A 49 4.22 4.74 -1.05
CA ILE A 49 4.70 3.46 -0.52
C ILE A 49 3.75 2.37 -0.99
N ARG A 50 4.30 1.28 -1.54
CA ARG A 50 3.51 0.11 -1.96
C ARG A 50 4.11 -1.16 -1.40
N PHE A 51 3.26 -2.03 -0.87
CA PHE A 51 3.64 -3.37 -0.47
C PHE A 51 2.43 -4.30 -0.59
N GLY A 52 2.57 -5.36 -1.39
CA GLY A 52 1.47 -6.27 -1.67
C GLY A 52 0.30 -5.53 -2.33
N ASN A 53 -0.85 -5.53 -1.67
CA ASN A 53 -2.04 -4.80 -2.10
C ASN A 53 -2.22 -3.46 -1.38
N THR A 54 -1.28 -3.05 -0.52
CA THR A 54 -1.41 -1.82 0.27
C THR A 54 -0.72 -0.66 -0.43
N THR A 55 -1.43 0.46 -0.53
CA THR A 55 -0.94 1.74 -1.07
C THR A 55 -1.05 2.82 0.01
N VAL A 56 0.09 3.41 0.38
CA VAL A 56 0.16 4.50 1.36
C VAL A 56 0.73 5.74 0.71
N LEU A 57 0.10 6.88 0.96
CA LEU A 57 0.61 8.20 0.60
C LEU A 57 1.03 8.97 1.84
N ILE A 58 2.16 9.67 1.74
CA ILE A 58 2.59 10.67 2.72
C ILE A 58 2.71 12.00 1.99
N ASP A 59 1.98 13.00 2.46
CA ASP A 59 1.78 14.28 1.82
C ASP A 59 1.27 14.17 0.38
N GLY A 60 1.06 15.32 -0.26
CA GLY A 60 0.34 15.49 -1.51
C GLY A 60 0.95 16.50 -2.44
N GLY A 61 1.94 17.25 -1.95
CA GLY A 61 2.40 18.47 -2.58
C GLY A 61 1.31 19.54 -2.73
N GLU A 62 1.71 20.62 -3.39
CA GLU A 62 0.82 21.72 -3.76
C GLU A 62 -0.01 21.37 -5.01
N ALA A 63 -1.26 21.84 -5.05
CA ALA A 63 -2.10 21.76 -6.25
C ALA A 63 -1.79 22.95 -7.17
N TRP A 64 -1.16 22.69 -8.31
CA TRP A 64 -0.85 23.69 -9.33
C TRP A 64 -1.71 23.49 -10.59
N PRO A 65 -2.86 24.19 -10.73
CA PRO A 65 -3.76 24.02 -11.88
C PRO A 65 -3.07 24.23 -13.23
N ASN A 66 -2.04 25.06 -13.26
CA ASN A 66 -1.30 25.45 -14.47
C ASN A 66 0.03 24.71 -14.65
N LYS A 67 0.37 23.74 -13.78
CA LYS A 67 1.63 22.96 -13.84
C LYS A 67 1.36 21.48 -13.64
N PRO A 68 0.71 20.83 -14.63
CA PRO A 68 0.31 19.44 -14.54
C PRO A 68 1.47 18.51 -14.13
N GLU A 69 2.66 18.72 -14.68
CA GLU A 69 3.85 17.91 -14.42
C GLU A 69 4.32 17.89 -12.95
N ARG A 70 3.82 18.81 -12.11
CA ARG A 70 4.10 18.88 -10.67
C ARG A 70 2.96 18.32 -9.82
N LEU A 71 1.97 17.72 -10.45
CA LEU A 71 0.81 17.19 -9.75
C LEU A 71 1.07 15.74 -9.38
N PHE A 72 1.18 15.50 -8.08
CA PHE A 72 1.24 14.16 -7.51
C PHE A 72 0.13 13.24 -8.08
N PRO A 73 -1.13 13.69 -8.28
CA PRO A 73 -2.15 12.87 -8.92
C PRO A 73 -1.76 12.31 -10.31
N GLN A 74 -1.00 13.05 -11.12
CA GLN A 74 -0.58 12.57 -12.44
C GLN A 74 0.50 11.49 -12.33
N TYR A 75 1.38 11.62 -11.33
CA TYR A 75 2.33 10.57 -11.02
C TYR A 75 1.62 9.28 -10.58
N LEU A 76 0.60 9.40 -9.72
CA LEU A 76 -0.22 8.25 -9.29
C LEU A 76 -0.88 7.55 -10.48
N GLU A 77 -1.42 8.30 -11.44
CA GLU A 77 -1.94 7.74 -12.69
C GLU A 77 -0.85 7.04 -13.51
N ALA A 78 0.30 7.69 -13.69
CA ALA A 78 1.40 7.17 -14.51
C ALA A 78 1.99 5.87 -13.97
N VAL A 79 2.02 5.69 -12.65
CA VAL A 79 2.51 4.45 -12.01
C VAL A 79 1.40 3.43 -11.73
N GLY A 80 0.17 3.71 -12.19
CA GLY A 80 -0.95 2.77 -12.16
C GLY A 80 -1.58 2.57 -10.78
N VAL A 81 -1.58 3.59 -9.93
CA VAL A 81 -2.32 3.55 -8.65
C VAL A 81 -3.82 3.57 -8.94
N THR A 82 -4.52 2.60 -8.34
CA THR A 82 -5.98 2.42 -8.51
C THR A 82 -6.78 2.67 -7.23
N HIS A 83 -6.12 2.60 -6.07
CA HIS A 83 -6.70 2.90 -4.77
C HIS A 83 -5.59 3.38 -3.82
N VAL A 84 -5.99 4.10 -2.77
CA VAL A 84 -5.13 4.49 -1.65
C VAL A 84 -5.77 3.94 -0.37
N ASP A 85 -5.01 3.22 0.45
CA ASP A 85 -5.52 2.69 1.72
C ASP A 85 -5.35 3.70 2.84
N VAL A 86 -4.18 4.35 2.87
CA VAL A 86 -3.78 5.28 3.93
C VAL A 86 -3.22 6.55 3.31
N TYR A 87 -3.71 7.69 3.80
CA TYR A 87 -3.13 9.00 3.49
C TYR A 87 -2.67 9.66 4.80
N ILE A 88 -1.37 9.94 4.90
CA ILE A 88 -0.77 10.66 6.02
C ILE A 88 -0.42 12.08 5.56
N VAL A 89 -0.86 13.09 6.30
CA VAL A 89 -0.42 14.48 6.11
C VAL A 89 0.51 14.82 7.27
N THR A 90 1.74 15.27 6.97
CA THR A 90 2.74 15.61 8.00
C THR A 90 2.33 16.87 8.76
N HIS A 91 1.87 17.90 8.04
CA HIS A 91 1.34 19.15 8.58
C HIS A 91 0.52 19.93 7.53
N TRP A 92 -0.23 20.95 7.97
CA TRP A 92 -1.21 21.67 7.12
C TRP A 92 -0.63 22.89 6.40
N HIS A 93 0.48 22.72 5.70
CA HIS A 93 0.95 23.72 4.72
C HIS A 93 0.56 23.31 3.29
N LEU A 94 0.42 24.31 2.42
CA LEU A 94 -0.12 24.13 1.08
C LEU A 94 0.72 23.16 0.23
N ASP A 95 2.03 23.18 0.44
CA ASP A 95 3.02 22.31 -0.18
C ASP A 95 3.04 20.88 0.36
N HIS A 96 2.10 20.53 1.24
CA HIS A 96 1.93 19.17 1.77
C HIS A 96 0.52 18.62 1.56
N CYS A 97 -0.53 19.43 1.72
CA CYS A 97 -1.89 18.89 1.88
C CYS A 97 -2.89 19.28 0.78
N MET A 98 -2.50 20.04 -0.25
CA MET A 98 -3.47 20.60 -1.21
C MET A 98 -4.13 19.57 -2.14
N ASN A 99 -3.47 18.44 -2.40
CA ASN A 99 -4.04 17.39 -3.25
C ASN A 99 -4.91 16.37 -2.49
N VAL A 100 -5.03 16.48 -1.16
CA VAL A 100 -5.71 15.48 -0.31
C VAL A 100 -7.14 15.22 -0.76
N ASN A 101 -7.96 16.26 -0.91
CA ASN A 101 -9.37 16.08 -1.29
C ASN A 101 -9.52 15.44 -2.67
N TYR A 102 -8.77 15.93 -3.65
CA TYR A 102 -8.81 15.40 -5.02
C TYR A 102 -8.39 13.93 -5.05
N ILE A 103 -7.39 13.56 -4.25
CA ILE A 103 -6.92 12.19 -4.17
C ILE A 103 -7.98 11.29 -3.53
N LEU A 104 -8.56 11.70 -2.41
CA LEU A 104 -9.61 10.92 -1.75
C LEU A 104 -10.85 10.73 -2.61
N GLU A 105 -11.27 11.77 -3.33
CA GLU A 105 -12.43 11.71 -4.23
C GLU A 105 -12.23 10.70 -5.37
N ARG A 106 -10.98 10.54 -5.83
CA ARG A 106 -10.66 9.74 -7.01
C ARG A 106 -10.16 8.32 -6.71
N TRP A 107 -9.35 8.15 -5.68
CA TRP A 107 -8.72 6.87 -5.33
C TRP A 107 -9.24 6.28 -4.01
N GLY A 108 -10.10 7.00 -3.28
CA GLY A 108 -10.50 6.60 -1.93
C GLY A 108 -9.36 6.73 -0.93
N GLY A 109 -9.59 6.24 0.28
CA GLY A 109 -8.61 6.22 1.36
C GLY A 109 -9.20 6.62 2.70
N TRP A 110 -8.57 6.15 3.77
CA TRP A 110 -8.93 6.52 5.13
C TRP A 110 -8.00 7.62 5.63
N ILE A 111 -8.59 8.71 6.12
CA ILE A 111 -7.86 9.73 6.88
C ILE A 111 -8.14 9.48 8.36
N ASP A 112 -7.07 9.29 9.12
CA ASP A 112 -7.17 9.31 10.58
C ASP A 112 -7.39 10.74 11.07
N HIS A 113 -8.62 11.06 11.46
CA HIS A 113 -8.97 12.34 12.07
C HIS A 113 -8.41 12.52 13.50
N SER A 114 -7.71 11.53 14.06
CA SER A 114 -6.97 11.70 15.32
C SER A 114 -5.61 12.38 15.13
N ILE A 115 -4.96 12.18 13.97
CA ILE A 115 -3.74 12.93 13.56
C ILE A 115 -4.05 14.42 13.38
N TRP A 116 -5.29 14.75 13.04
CA TRP A 116 -5.82 16.12 12.91
C TRP A 116 -5.70 16.97 14.18
N ARG A 117 -5.58 16.37 15.37
CA ARG A 117 -5.53 17.12 16.64
C ARG A 117 -4.14 17.62 17.05
N VAL A 118 -3.06 17.12 16.43
CA VAL A 118 -1.69 17.36 16.91
C VAL A 118 -1.00 18.54 16.21
N SER A 119 -1.48 18.98 15.05
CA SER A 119 -0.84 20.09 14.30
C SER A 119 -1.90 21.06 13.74
N GLY A 120 -1.80 22.35 14.12
CA GLY A 120 -2.38 23.48 13.36
C GLY A 120 -3.81 23.91 13.73
N GLY A 121 -3.97 25.18 14.14
CA GLY A 121 -5.24 25.77 14.55
C GLY A 121 -6.26 26.02 13.44
N GLU A 122 -7.45 26.49 13.86
CA GLU A 122 -8.74 26.59 13.15
C GLU A 122 -8.76 27.22 11.74
N SER A 123 -7.65 27.76 11.23
CA SER A 123 -7.62 28.44 9.94
C SER A 123 -7.73 27.52 8.72
N GLY A 124 -7.17 26.30 8.78
CA GLY A 124 -7.31 25.30 7.70
C GLY A 124 -8.71 24.67 7.60
N LEU A 125 -9.48 24.73 8.70
CA LEU A 125 -10.87 24.25 8.79
C LEU A 125 -11.83 25.08 7.93
N ARG A 126 -11.57 26.38 7.77
CA ARG A 126 -12.46 27.28 7.02
C ARG A 126 -12.28 27.15 5.51
N THR A 127 -11.09 26.79 5.04
CA THR A 127 -10.82 26.52 3.61
C THR A 127 -11.38 25.19 3.14
N LEU A 128 -11.69 24.28 4.08
CA LEU A 128 -12.40 23.01 3.85
C LEU A 128 -13.89 23.09 4.18
N GLY A 129 -14.41 24.30 4.43
CA GLY A 129 -15.77 24.53 4.91
C GLY A 129 -16.87 23.97 4.00
N GLU A 130 -17.87 23.38 4.64
CA GLU A 130 -19.25 23.27 4.18
C GLU A 130 -19.49 22.38 2.94
N ARG A 131 -19.71 21.08 3.18
CA ARG A 131 -21.01 20.44 2.86
C ARG A 131 -21.14 19.01 3.37
N ARG A 132 -22.26 18.84 4.07
CA ARG A 132 -23.09 17.63 4.31
C ARG A 132 -22.74 16.79 5.53
N ASN A 133 -23.66 16.89 6.50
CA ASN A 133 -24.10 15.80 7.36
C ASN A 133 -24.07 14.47 6.60
N LEU A 134 -23.05 13.66 6.87
CA LEU A 134 -23.14 12.22 6.67
C LEU A 134 -23.73 11.63 7.96
N PRO A 135 -24.65 10.67 7.85
CA PRO A 135 -25.40 10.16 8.99
C PRO A 135 -24.45 9.58 10.05
N ALA A 136 -24.87 9.73 11.30
CA ALA A 136 -24.18 9.18 12.46
C ALA A 136 -23.80 7.72 12.22
N ASP A 137 -22.60 7.37 12.68
CA ASP A 137 -22.10 6.00 12.80
C ASP A 137 -22.99 5.21 13.77
N GLU A 138 -24.14 4.77 13.27
CA GLU A 138 -24.90 3.66 13.84
C GLU A 138 -24.39 2.37 13.19
N GLY A 139 -23.34 1.82 13.78
CA GLY A 139 -23.03 0.40 13.63
C GLY A 139 -21.68 0.10 13.03
N ARG A 140 -20.64 0.20 13.85
CA ARG A 140 -19.58 -0.80 13.86
C ARG A 140 -19.13 -1.05 15.30
N ARG A 141 -19.19 -2.34 15.67
CA ARG A 141 -18.93 -2.89 17.00
C ARG A 141 -17.52 -2.62 17.48
#